data_AF-A0A5N7MCM8-F1
#
_entry.id   AF-A0A5N7MCM8-F1
#
_cell.length_a   1.000
_cell.length_b   1.000
_cell.length_c   1.000
_cell.angle_alpha   90.00
_cell.angle_beta   90.00
_cell.angle_gamma   90.00
#
_symmetry.space_group_name_H-M   'P 1'
#
loop_
_entity.id
_entity.type
_entity.pdbx_description
1 polymer ?
#
loop_
_entity_poly.entity_id
_entity_poly.type
_entity_poly.pdbx_seq_one_letter_code
_entity_poly.pdbx_strand_id
1 'polypeptide(L)' 'MSLMNGGGSSQRCGWITDRYGVSWQIMPAALGIMMMDRNPAKNRRVTEALLAIVKLDANAHESAYRGSSAA' A
#
# COMPACT_ATOMS: atom_id res chain seq x y z
N MET A 1 -14.11 15.31 -1.16
CA MET A 1 -14.97 14.45 -0.32
C MET A 1 -14.12 13.27 0.11
N SER A 2 -13.60 13.27 1.35
CA SER A 2 -12.68 12.25 1.86
C SER A 2 -13.47 11.12 2.52
N LEU A 3 -13.11 9.86 2.26
CA LEU A 3 -13.72 8.67 2.89
C LEU A 3 -13.62 8.70 4.43
N MET A 4 -12.70 9.51 4.97
CA MET A 4 -12.44 9.63 6.42
C MET A 4 -13.44 10.56 7.13
N ASN A 5 -14.03 11.55 6.45
CA ASN A 5 -14.87 12.57 7.10
C ASN A 5 -16.25 12.06 7.55
N GLY A 6 -16.64 10.84 7.18
CA GLY A 6 -17.95 10.25 7.49
C GLY A 6 -17.95 9.16 8.56
N GLY A 7 -16.80 8.90 9.23
CA GLY A 7 -16.65 7.77 10.17
C GLY A 7 -15.98 6.54 9.55
N GLY A 8 -15.24 6.72 8.45
CA GLY A 8 -14.47 5.62 7.86
C GLY A 8 -13.24 5.26 8.69
N SER A 9 -12.91 3.97 8.76
CA SER A 9 -11.75 3.46 9.51
C SER A 9 -10.65 3.00 8.56
N SER A 10 -9.42 3.45 8.81
CA SER A 10 -8.22 3.00 8.08
C SER A 10 -7.75 1.65 8.60
N GLN A 11 -7.52 0.72 7.68
CA GLN A 11 -6.97 -0.60 7.94
C GLN A 11 -5.60 -0.76 7.26
N ARG A 12 -4.89 -1.83 7.58
CA ARG A 12 -3.55 -2.12 7.01
C ARG A 12 -3.62 -2.28 5.49
N CYS A 13 -2.49 -2.07 4.81
CA CYS A 13 -2.36 -2.27 3.35
C CYS A 13 -3.28 -1.38 2.48
N GLY A 14 -3.58 -0.16 2.95
CA GLY A 14 -4.37 0.82 2.17
C GLY A 14 -5.86 0.56 2.14
N TRP A 15 -6.36 -0.34 2.99
CA TRP A 15 -7.79 -0.61 3.14
C TRP A 15 -8.47 0.48 3.96
N ILE A 16 -9.67 0.87 3.53
CA ILE A 16 -10.51 1.87 4.17
C ILE A 16 -11.93 1.34 4.14
N THR A 17 -12.56 1.22 5.31
CA THR A 17 -13.99 0.95 5.37
C THR A 17 -14.72 2.28 5.44
N ASP A 18 -15.66 2.52 4.54
CA ASP A 18 -16.49 3.72 4.57
C ASP A 18 -17.62 3.63 5.62
N ARG A 19 -18.37 4.72 5.74
CA ARG A 19 -19.49 4.83 6.70
C ARG A 19 -20.66 3.88 6.45
N TYR A 20 -20.71 3.22 5.29
CA TYR A 20 -21.73 2.27 4.89
C TYR A 20 -21.25 0.82 5.04
N GLY A 21 -20.04 0.61 5.57
CA GLY A 21 -19.43 -0.71 5.74
C GLY A 21 -18.78 -1.26 4.47
N VAL A 22 -18.65 -0.46 3.40
CA VAL A 22 -17.98 -0.89 2.17
C VAL A 22 -16.47 -0.73 2.34
N SER A 23 -15.74 -1.80 2.04
CA SER A 23 -14.28 -1.82 2.12
C SER A 23 -13.66 -1.48 0.77
N TRP A 24 -12.89 -0.40 0.76
CA TRP A 24 -12.14 0.12 -0.37
C TRP A 24 -10.66 -0.09 -0.15
N GLN A 25 -9.92 -0.48 -1.19
CA GLN A 25 -8.46 -0.51 -1.13
C GLN A 25 -7.89 0.56 -2.05
N ILE A 26 -7.18 1.53 -1.49
CA ILE A 26 -6.48 2.54 -2.30
C ILE A 26 -5.10 2.01 -2.65
N MET A 27 -4.97 1.38 -3.81
CA MET A 27 -3.72 0.83 -4.33
C MET A 27 -3.09 1.76 -5.36
N PRO A 28 -1.84 2.22 -5.17
CA PRO A 28 -1.10 2.92 -6.22
C PRO A 28 -0.91 2.03 -7.45
N ALA A 29 -1.09 2.56 -8.66
CA ALA A 29 -0.94 1.78 -9.90
C ALA A 29 0.46 1.13 -10.02
N ALA A 30 1.50 1.85 -9.62
CA ALA A 30 2.88 1.35 -9.61
C ALA A 30 3.06 0.13 -8.70
N LEU A 31 2.33 0.08 -7.57
CA LEU A 31 2.40 -1.04 -6.64
C LEU A 31 1.86 -2.33 -7.26
N GLY A 32 0.77 -2.23 -8.02
CA GLY A 32 0.22 -3.37 -8.77
C GLY A 32 1.25 -3.94 -9.77
N ILE A 33 1.98 -3.07 -10.45
CA ILE A 33 3.04 -3.47 -11.39
C ILE A 33 4.21 -4.14 -10.64
N MET A 34 4.64 -3.58 -9.51
CA MET A 34 5.73 -4.14 -8.69
C MET A 34 5.39 -5.52 -8.11
N MET A 35 4.15 -5.75 -7.69
CA MET A 35 3.70 -7.06 -7.19
C MET A 35 3.60 -8.13 -8.28
N MET A 36 3.43 -7.73 -9.54
CA MET A 36 3.42 -8.62 -10.70
C MET A 36 4.82 -8.84 -11.31
N ASP A 37 5.87 -8.26 -10.72
CA ASP A 37 7.25 -8.43 -11.19
C ASP A 37 7.68 -9.91 -11.07
N ARG A 38 8.32 -10.43 -12.13
CA ARG A 38 8.84 -11.80 -12.19
C ARG A 38 10.02 -12.04 -11.24
N ASN A 39 10.65 -11.00 -10.71
CA ASN A 39 11.72 -11.12 -9.74
C ASN A 39 11.15 -11.32 -8.32
N PRO A 40 11.23 -12.54 -7.76
CA PRO A 40 10.62 -12.85 -6.46
C PRO A 40 11.27 -12.08 -5.30
N ALA A 41 12.55 -11.71 -5.41
CA ALA A 41 13.22 -10.94 -4.36
C ALA A 41 12.74 -9.48 -4.29
N LYS A 42 12.43 -8.88 -5.45
CA LYS A 42 11.84 -7.53 -5.52
C LYS A 42 10.40 -7.53 -5.02
N ASN A 43 9.60 -8.51 -5.46
CA ASN A 43 8.22 -8.68 -5.00
C ASN A 43 8.16 -8.87 -3.47
N ARG A 44 9.06 -9.69 -2.91
CA ARG A 44 9.15 -9.91 -1.46
C ARG A 44 9.41 -8.61 -0.69
N ARG A 45 10.36 -7.78 -1.11
CA ARG A 45 10.64 -6.48 -0.44
C ARG A 45 9.45 -5.54 -0.46
N VAL A 46 8.73 -5.49 -1.58
CA VAL A 46 7.52 -4.66 -1.70
C VAL A 46 6.41 -5.21 -0.80
N THR A 47 6.22 -6.53 -0.76
CA THR A 47 5.24 -7.19 0.10
C THR A 47 5.54 -6.98 1.58
N GLU A 48 6.81 -7.08 2.00
CA GLU A 48 7.22 -6.80 3.38
C GLU A 48 6.98 -5.33 3.77
N ALA A 49 7.30 -4.39 2.87
CA ALA A 49 7.01 -2.97 3.07
C ALA A 49 5.49 -2.69 3.14
N LEU A 50 4.66 -3.44 2.40
CA LEU A 50 3.20 -3.32 2.43
C LEU A 50 2.59 -3.77 3.75
N LEU A 51 3.08 -4.87 4.31
CA LEU A 51 2.55 -5.46 5.55
C LEU A 51 2.92 -4.63 6.80
N ALA A 52 3.97 -3.82 6.71
CA ALA A 52 4.49 -3.02 7.81
C ALA A 52 3.69 -1.73 8.08
N ILE A 53 2.85 -1.26 7.15
CA ILE A 53 2.23 0.08 7.22
C ILE A 53 0.70 0.06 7.09
N VAL A 54 0.06 1.02 7.77
CA VAL A 54 -1.39 1.25 7.70
C VAL A 54 -1.77 2.03 6.43
N LYS A 55 -0.93 2.97 6.01
CA LYS A 55 -1.15 3.80 4.82
C LYS A 55 -0.06 3.54 3.77
N LEU A 56 -0.47 3.36 2.52
CA LEU A 56 0.45 3.13 1.40
C LEU A 56 1.13 4.44 0.99
N ASP A 57 2.45 4.40 0.89
CA ASP A 57 3.29 5.50 0.38
C ASP A 57 4.06 5.01 -0.85
N ALA A 58 3.72 5.56 -2.01
CA ALA A 58 4.32 5.15 -3.27
C ALA A 58 5.85 5.33 -3.31
N ASN A 59 6.38 6.39 -2.69
CA ASN A 59 7.81 6.67 -2.68
C ASN A 59 8.56 5.69 -1.78
N ALA A 60 7.98 5.37 -0.62
CA ALA A 60 8.56 4.38 0.30
C ALA A 60 8.58 2.98 -0.34
N HIS A 61 7.50 2.59 -1.03
CA HIS A 61 7.45 1.32 -1.75
C HIS A 61 8.41 1.27 -2.94
N GLU A 62 8.56 2.37 -3.69
CA GLU A 62 9.52 2.43 -4.78
C GLU A 62 10.97 2.33 -4.28
N SER A 63 11.29 2.95 -3.14
CA SER A 63 12.61 2.85 -2.50
C SER A 63 12.91 1.42 -2.05
N ALA A 64 11.94 0.74 -1.42
CA ALA A 64 12.04 -0.67 -1.05
C ALA A 64 12.18 -1.60 -2.27
N TYR A 65 11.46 -1.32 -3.35
CA TYR A 65 11.56 -2.04 -4.62
C TYR A 65 12.97 -1.91 -5.23
N ARG A 66 13.50 -0.69 -5.27
CA ARG A 66 14.84 -0.37 -5.80
C ARG A 66 15.98 -0.86 -4.88
N GLY A 67 15.71 -1.15 -3.62
CA GLY A 67 16.71 -1.63 -2.65
C GLY A 67 17.53 -0.50 -2.02
N SER A 68 17.12 0.76 -2.19
CA SER A 68 17.68 1.86 -1.42
C SER A 68 16.90 1.92 -0.11
N SER A 69 17.48 1.33 0.93
CA SER A 69 17.11 1.72 2.30
C SER A 69 17.42 3.21 2.41
N ALA A 70 16.39 4.05 2.55
CA ALA A 70 16.62 5.39 3.05
C ALA A 70 17.26 5.21 4.45
N ALA A 71 18.46 5.77 4.60
CA ALA A 71 19.12 5.90 5.89
C ALA A 71 18.36 6.88 6.78
#